data_AF-A0A1J3CWF2-F1
#
_entry.id   AF-A0A1J3CWF2-F1
#
_cell.length_a   1.000
_cell.length_b   1.000
_cell.length_c   1.000
_cell.angle_alpha   90.00
_cell.angle_beta   90.00
_cell.angle_gamma   90.00
#
_symmetry.space_group_name_H-M   'P 1'
#
loop_
_entity.id
_entity.type
_entity.pdbx_description
1 polymer ?
#
loop_
_entity_poly.entity_id
_entity_poly.type
_entity_poly.pdbx_seq_one_letter_code
_entity_poly.pdbx_strand_id
1 'polypeptide(L)'
;MSTKYFQVPRIDLELADGKIWKLFAANSMKKVSDDVACLAFLNGGDATEQAVVIGMHQMENTLLEFDVGRSAFGFSCSLGLVNASCGDFQTRP
;
A
#
# COMPACT_ATOMS: atom_id res chain seq x y z
N MET A 1 7.96 -23.14 -13.32
CA MET A 1 6.70 -23.76 -12.88
C MET A 1 6.20 -23.02 -11.65
N SER A 2 4.96 -22.53 -11.73
CA SER A 2 4.14 -21.84 -10.71
C SER A 2 4.67 -20.54 -10.07
N THR A 3 4.34 -19.40 -10.67
CA THR A 3 4.17 -18.16 -9.92
C THR A 3 2.96 -18.33 -8.99
N LYS A 4 3.20 -18.71 -7.73
CA LYS A 4 2.18 -18.81 -6.69
C LYS A 4 1.74 -17.40 -6.28
N TYR A 5 1.01 -16.71 -7.16
CA TYR A 5 0.35 -15.45 -6.81
C TYR A 5 -0.76 -15.79 -5.82
N PHE A 6 -0.56 -15.42 -4.56
CA PHE A 6 -1.56 -15.53 -3.52
C PHE A 6 -2.79 -14.69 -3.92
N GLN A 7 -3.88 -15.36 -4.27
CA GLN A 7 -5.18 -14.71 -4.48
C GLN A 7 -5.73 -14.35 -3.11
N VAL A 8 -5.62 -13.07 -2.74
CA VAL A 8 -6.08 -12.55 -1.45
C VAL A 8 -7.10 -11.44 -1.69
N PRO A 9 -8.03 -11.22 -0.75
CA PRO A 9 -8.95 -10.09 -0.81
C PRO A 9 -8.20 -8.75 -0.86
N ARG A 10 -8.74 -7.81 -1.62
CA ARG A 10 -8.34 -6.41 -1.58
C ARG A 10 -8.86 -5.77 -0.29
N ILE A 11 -8.09 -4.84 0.28
CA ILE A 11 -8.53 -4.00 1.39
C ILE A 11 -8.80 -2.60 0.84
N ASP A 12 -9.97 -2.06 1.14
CA ASP A 12 -10.37 -0.71 0.74
C ASP A 12 -10.35 0.21 1.95
N LEU A 13 -9.53 1.26 1.89
CA LEU A 13 -9.55 2.35 2.87
C LEU A 13 -10.47 3.44 2.34
N GLU A 14 -11.67 3.55 2.92
CA GLU A 14 -12.62 4.61 2.62
C GLU A 14 -12.29 5.87 3.40
N LEU A 15 -12.08 6.98 2.69
CA LEU A 15 -11.74 8.28 3.26
C LEU A 15 -12.99 9.17 3.39
N ALA A 16 -12.88 10.22 4.19
CA ALA A 16 -14.00 11.08 4.56
C ALA A 16 -14.71 11.76 3.37
N ASP A 17 -14.03 11.93 2.24
CA ASP A 17 -14.56 12.52 1.00
C ASP A 17 -15.10 11.46 0.01
N GLY A 18 -15.26 10.22 0.46
CA GLY A 18 -15.72 9.09 -0.36
C GLY A 18 -14.65 8.54 -1.31
N LYS A 19 -13.40 9.03 -1.25
CA LYS A 19 -12.29 8.44 -1.99
C LYS A 19 -11.90 7.11 -1.36
N ILE A 20 -11.52 6.16 -2.21
CA ILE A 20 -11.14 4.81 -1.78
C ILE A 20 -9.69 4.55 -2.17
N TRP A 21 -8.81 4.39 -1.19
CA TRP A 21 -7.46 3.90 -1.41
C TRP A 21 -7.44 2.37 -1.33
N LYS A 22 -7.17 1.74 -2.46
CA LYS A 22 -7.19 0.29 -2.66
C LYS A 22 -5.82 -0.33 -2.38
N LEU A 23 -5.74 -1.17 -1.36
CA LEU A 23 -4.54 -1.96 -1.05
C LEU A 23 -4.66 -3.36 -1.65
N PHE A 24 -3.76 -3.69 -2.57
CA PHE A 24 -3.68 -4.99 -3.22
C PHE A 24 -2.75 -5.93 -2.45
N ALA A 25 -2.68 -7.20 -2.88
CA ALA A 25 -1.85 -8.24 -2.27
C ALA A 25 -0.40 -7.78 -2.01
N ALA A 26 0.19 -7.02 -2.94
CA ALA A 26 1.55 -6.49 -2.79
C ALA A 26 1.70 -5.53 -1.60
N ASN A 27 0.65 -4.76 -1.28
CA ASN A 27 0.62 -3.78 -0.19
C ASN A 27 0.09 -4.37 1.12
N SER A 28 -0.74 -5.42 1.07
CA SER A 28 -1.42 -5.99 2.24
C SER A 28 -0.77 -7.27 2.77
N MET A 29 -0.01 -8.00 1.95
CA MET A 29 0.62 -9.26 2.34
C MET A 29 2.14 -9.18 2.27
N LYS A 30 2.81 -9.92 3.16
CA LYS A 30 4.25 -10.15 3.10
C LYS A 30 4.54 -11.64 2.98
N LYS A 31 5.24 -12.03 1.91
CA LYS A 31 5.79 -13.39 1.79
C LYS A 31 6.95 -13.54 2.78
N VAL A 32 6.84 -14.47 3.72
CA VAL A 32 7.85 -14.73 4.77
C VAL A 32 8.64 -16.01 4.52
N SER A 33 8.10 -16.93 3.72
CA SER A 33 8.80 -18.09 3.18
C SER A 33 8.17 -18.51 1.85
N ASP A 34 8.68 -19.56 1.21
CA ASP A 34 8.21 -19.96 -0.12
C ASP A 34 6.71 -20.27 -0.19
N ASP A 35 6.16 -20.83 0.89
CA ASP A 35 4.77 -21.24 0.96
C ASP A 35 3.94 -20.46 1.99
N VAL A 36 4.53 -19.49 2.69
CA VAL A 36 3.85 -18.71 3.74
C VAL A 36 3.86 -17.22 3.40
N ALA A 37 2.66 -16.64 3.42
CA ALA A 37 2.43 -15.21 3.39
C ALA A 37 1.58 -14.79 4.58
N CYS A 38 1.92 -13.66 5.19
CA CYS A 38 1.24 -13.10 6.35
C CYS A 38 0.57 -11.78 5.98
N LEU A 39 -0.54 -11.46 6.64
CA LEU A 39 -1.14 -10.12 6.60
C LEU A 39 -0.13 -9.13 7.20
N ALA A 40 0.21 -8.08 6.45
CA ALA A 40 1.23 -7.10 6.81
C ALA A 40 0.69 -5.99 7.74
N PHE A 41 -0.22 -6.33 8.64
CA PHE A 41 -0.79 -5.42 9.64
C PHE A 41 -0.53 -5.98 11.03
N LEU A 42 -0.15 -5.09 11.95
CA LEU A 42 0.19 -5.44 13.33
C LEU A 42 -0.87 -4.86 14.28
N ASN A 43 -1.09 -5.53 15.40
CA ASN A 43 -1.87 -4.97 16.49
C ASN A 43 -1.02 -3.91 17.21
N GLY A 44 -1.49 -2.66 17.22
CA GLY A 44 -0.82 -1.56 17.91
C GLY A 44 -0.91 -1.61 19.43
N GLY A 45 -1.87 -2.36 19.98
CA GLY A 45 -2.19 -2.37 21.41
C GLY A 45 -3.05 -1.17 21.84
N ASP A 46 -3.46 -1.17 23.10
CA ASP A 46 -4.50 -0.25 23.59
C ASP A 46 -4.01 1.20 23.82
N ALA A 47 -2.70 1.42 23.80
CA ALA A 47 -2.08 2.71 24.09
C ALA A 47 -1.80 3.57 22.84
N THR A 48 -2.21 3.14 21.64
CA THR A 48 -1.93 3.87 20.41
C THR A 48 -2.83 5.09 20.25
N GLU A 49 -2.23 6.26 20.01
CA GLU A 49 -2.96 7.49 19.74
C GLU A 49 -3.75 7.44 18.41
N GLN A 50 -3.22 6.74 17.40
CA GLN A 50 -3.84 6.61 16.09
C GLN A 50 -4.49 5.23 15.94
N ALA A 51 -5.76 5.20 15.53
CA ALA A 51 -6.50 3.94 15.28
C ALA A 51 -5.90 3.12 14.13
N VAL A 52 -5.32 3.78 13.13
CA VAL A 52 -4.65 3.15 11.99
C VAL A 52 -3.42 3.95 11.62
N VAL A 53 -2.29 3.27 11.45
CA VAL A 53 -1.05 3.84 10.89
C VAL A 53 -0.73 3.09 9.60
N ILE A 54 -0.67 3.83 8.49
CA ILE A 54 -0.24 3.28 7.20
C ILE A 54 1.28 3.31 7.15
N GLY A 55 1.89 2.12 7.13
CA GLY A 55 3.34 1.96 7.11
C GLY A 55 3.94 1.99 5.70
N MET A 56 5.27 1.99 5.64
CA MET A 56 6.02 2.03 4.38
C MET A 56 5.66 0.86 3.44
N HIS A 57 5.46 -0.35 3.96
CA HIS A 57 5.08 -1.52 3.15
C HIS A 57 3.75 -1.31 2.41
N GLN A 58 2.76 -0.70 3.07
CA GLN A 58 1.49 -0.34 2.45
C GLN A 58 1.66 0.75 1.38
N MET A 59 2.63 1.65 1.55
CA MET A 59 2.91 2.77 0.64
C MET A 59 3.73 2.36 -0.60
N GLU A 60 4.38 1.19 -0.60
CA GLU A 60 5.23 0.73 -1.71
C GLU A 60 4.49 0.74 -3.05
N ASN A 61 5.18 1.22 -4.09
CA ASN A 61 4.66 1.30 -5.46
C ASN A 61 3.30 2.00 -5.56
N THR A 62 3.05 2.99 -4.71
CA THR A 62 1.95 3.94 -4.80
C THR A 62 2.53 5.34 -4.82
N LEU A 63 2.16 6.16 -5.79
CA LEU A 63 2.54 7.57 -5.78
C LEU A 63 1.68 8.29 -4.75
N LEU A 64 2.34 8.94 -3.78
CA LEU A 64 1.69 9.70 -2.72
C LEU A 64 2.06 11.17 -2.87
N GLU A 65 1.05 12.03 -2.84
CA GLU A 65 1.18 13.47 -2.96
C GLU A 65 0.73 14.13 -1.66
N PHE A 66 1.64 14.90 -1.06
CA PHE A 66 1.37 15.70 0.13
C PHE A 66 1.35 17.17 -0.29
N ASP A 67 0.17 17.67 -0.68
CA ASP A 67 -0.01 19.07 -1.05
C ASP A 67 -0.33 19.89 0.21
N VAL A 68 0.73 20.41 0.83
CA VAL A 68 0.64 21.24 2.04
C VAL A 68 -0.11 22.55 1.77
N GLY A 69 0.05 23.13 0.57
CA GLY A 69 -0.57 24.40 0.21
C GLY A 69 -2.09 24.31 0.12
N ARG A 70 -2.60 23.17 -0.35
CA ARG A 70 -4.05 22.89 -0.42
C ARG A 70 -4.58 22.10 0.76
N SER A 71 -3.72 21.74 1.72
CA SER A 71 -4.05 20.81 2.82
C SER A 71 -4.69 19.53 2.31
N ALA A 72 -4.12 18.96 1.24
CA ALA A 72 -4.68 17.82 0.53
C ALA A 72 -3.69 16.66 0.48
N PHE A 73 -4.23 15.45 0.49
CA PHE A 73 -3.49 14.21 0.33
C PHE A 73 -3.99 13.48 -0.92
N GLY A 74 -3.06 13.19 -1.83
CA GLY A 74 -3.32 12.47 -3.07
C GLY A 74 -2.64 11.11 -3.07
N PHE A 75 -3.27 10.15 -3.74
CA PHE A 75 -2.70 8.82 -3.95
C PHE A 75 -3.09 8.29 -5.32
N SER A 76 -2.18 7.57 -5.96
CA SER A 76 -2.46 6.82 -7.18
C SER A 76 -3.05 5.44 -6.87
N CYS A 77 -3.49 4.72 -7.90
CA CYS A 77 -3.56 3.26 -7.83
C CYS A 77 -2.16 2.67 -7.66
N SER A 78 -2.07 1.39 -7.26
CA SER A 78 -0.79 0.66 -7.26
C SER A 78 -0.18 0.68 -8.68
N LEU A 79 1.07 1.14 -8.78
CA LEU A 79 1.79 1.29 -10.06
C LEU A 79 1.97 -0.05 -10.78
N GLY A 80 2.02 -1.16 -10.03
CA GLY A 80 2.10 -2.51 -10.61
C GLY A 80 0.92 -2.85 -11.52
N LEU A 81 -0.24 -2.19 -11.34
CA LEU A 81 -1.40 -2.36 -12.23
C LEU A 81 -1.21 -1.73 -13.61
N VAL A 82 -0.33 -0.75 -13.72
CA VAL A 82 0.03 -0.07 -14.98
C VAL A 82 1.44 -0.46 -15.44
N ASN A 83 1.94 -1.60 -14.96
CA ASN A 83 3.26 -2.14 -15.30
C ASN A 83 4.40 -1.13 -15.04
N ALA A 84 4.34 -0.44 -13.91
CA ALA A 84 5.35 0.49 -13.44
C ALA A 84 5.67 0.27 -11.94
N SER A 85 6.79 0.80 -11.48
CA SER A 85 7.21 0.83 -10.09
C SER A 85 7.83 2.19 -9.74
N CYS A 86 7.94 2.49 -8.45
CA CYS A 86 8.66 3.70 -8.03
C CYS A 86 10.15 3.65 -8.42
N GLY A 87 10.74 2.45 -8.53
CA GLY A 87 12.12 2.25 -8.94
C GLY A 87 12.40 2.54 -10.42
N ASP A 88 11.36 2.58 -11.25
CA ASP A 88 11.49 2.91 -12.68
C ASP A 88 11.65 4.41 -12.93
N PHE A 89 11.57 5.23 -11.87
CA PHE A 89 11.70 6.68 -12.00
C PHE A 89 13.13 7.07 -12.42
N GLN A 90 13.26 7.61 -13.62
CA GLN A 90 14.52 8.11 -14.14
C GLN A 90 14.88 9.44 -13.46
N THR A 91 15.71 9.38 -12.43
CA THR A 91 16.43 10.55 -11.97
C THR A 91 17.46 10.90 -13.04
N ARG A 92 17.37 12.09 -13.65
CA ARG A 92 18.47 12.58 -14.50
C ARG A 92 19.79 12.49 -13.69
N PRO A 93 20.89 12.01 -14.30
CA PRO A 93 22.22 12.16 -13.72
C PRO A 93 22.57 13.64 -13.48
#